data_AF-C9LQX9-F1
#
_entry.id   AF-C9LQX9-F1
#
_cell.length_a   1.000
_cell.length_b   1.000
_cell.length_c   1.000
_cell.angle_alpha   90.00
_cell.angle_beta   90.00
_cell.angle_gamma   90.00
#
_symmetry.space_group_name_H-M   'P 1'
#
loop_
_entity.id
_entity.type
_entity.pdbx_description
1 polymer ?
#
loop_
_entity_poly.entity_id
_entity_poly.type
_entity_poly.pdbx_seq_one_letter_code
_entity_poly.pdbx_strand_id
1 'polypeptide(L)'
;MRKGSNRLKGNSVIRRFFRESLFYGRLSACNYRKHIFKEKDMGLEAKVFERKRPDFEKLAEFGFHKDKEGYHYSQLFMDGDFRADISISLEGNVFGRVFDTAAGEEYLPVHVAYQTGAFVNTVRARYVEILETIGAGCFTDRLFLFDQSERIAEMIRMRYGDRPDFPWKKYPGYGVFRNHENKKWYGIIVAIPKNKLDGGKDGAVIEAINVKILPEERKRLCGTAGIYPAWHMNKKSWVSLILDDTLPDGQIMEFLEESYRLTQKKKDGAKQDTVPHTWIIPANPYYYDIISAFRKTDVVEWKQAGHIEKGDTVYMYMAAPYSTILYRCEAVEVDIPCREEDKKRERYCMRIRRNKTYDRSFCPLSEMRKRGVPGVRGLRTITAELKRYLDEAK
;
A
#
# COMPACT_ATOMS: atom_id res chain seq x y z
N MET A 1 7.77 35.53 30.48
CA MET A 1 8.19 34.80 29.27
C MET A 1 8.12 33.29 29.53
N ARG A 2 7.07 32.60 29.08
CA ARG A 2 6.96 31.13 29.14
C ARG A 2 6.84 30.62 27.69
N LYS A 3 7.90 29.98 27.17
CA LYS A 3 7.84 29.27 25.89
C LYS A 3 7.21 27.90 26.12
N GLY A 4 5.97 27.73 25.68
CA GLY A 4 5.30 26.43 25.58
C GLY A 4 5.76 25.70 24.32
N SER A 5 6.34 24.51 24.49
CA SER A 5 6.68 23.60 23.39
C SER A 5 5.46 22.75 23.05
N ASN A 6 4.94 22.93 21.83
CA ASN A 6 3.86 22.16 21.23
C ASN A 6 4.34 20.72 20.94
N ARG A 7 3.92 19.74 21.74
CA ARG A 7 3.98 18.32 21.38
C ARG A 7 2.82 17.97 20.46
N LEU A 8 3.14 17.71 19.19
CA LEU A 8 2.28 17.06 18.20
C LEU A 8 1.74 15.73 18.76
N LYS A 9 0.41 15.63 18.87
CA LYS A 9 -0.32 14.40 19.17
C LYS A 9 -0.29 13.48 17.94
N GLY A 10 0.77 12.68 17.81
CA GLY A 10 0.86 11.59 16.85
C GLY A 10 0.30 10.26 17.39
N ASN A 11 -0.72 9.73 16.72
CA ASN A 11 -1.14 8.32 16.61
C ASN A 11 -1.13 7.42 17.86
N SER A 12 -2.29 7.28 18.51
CA SER A 12 -2.56 6.30 19.57
C SER A 12 -2.54 4.83 19.09
N VAL A 13 -2.63 4.57 17.78
CA VAL A 13 -2.60 3.21 17.20
C VAL A 13 -1.20 2.61 17.24
N ILE A 14 -0.15 3.42 17.09
CA ILE A 14 1.26 2.96 17.11
C ILE A 14 1.66 2.47 18.50
N ARG A 15 1.16 3.12 19.56
CA ARG A 15 1.43 2.70 20.96
C ARG A 15 0.63 1.48 21.38
N ARG A 16 -0.54 1.23 20.78
CA ARG A 16 -1.37 0.05 21.08
C ARG A 16 -0.83 -1.22 20.41
N PHE A 17 -0.20 -1.09 19.24
CA PHE A 17 0.49 -2.20 18.53
C PHE A 17 1.50 -2.94 19.42
N PHE A 18 2.10 -2.26 20.40
CA PHE A 18 3.12 -2.84 21.29
C PHE A 18 2.70 -2.99 22.76
N ARG A 19 1.62 -2.36 23.23
CA ARG A 19 1.21 -2.50 24.66
C ARG A 19 0.48 -3.81 24.96
N GLU A 20 -0.23 -4.39 23.99
CA GLU A 20 -0.90 -5.69 24.16
C GLU A 20 0.05 -6.90 24.00
N SER A 21 1.31 -6.68 23.59
CA SER A 21 2.39 -7.68 23.61
C SER A 21 2.85 -8.07 25.03
N LEU A 22 2.48 -7.30 26.06
CA LEU A 22 2.92 -7.54 27.44
C LEU A 22 1.90 -8.33 28.29
N PHE A 23 0.68 -8.55 27.81
CA PHE A 23 -0.41 -9.13 28.62
C PHE A 23 -0.88 -10.52 28.21
N TYR A 24 -0.44 -11.06 27.07
CA TYR A 24 -0.65 -12.46 26.73
C TYR A 24 0.69 -13.18 26.54
N GLY A 25 1.10 -13.88 27.62
CA GLY A 25 2.17 -14.86 27.60
C GLY A 25 3.55 -14.30 27.94
N ARG A 26 4.06 -14.68 29.11
CA ARG A 26 5.49 -14.72 29.42
C ARG A 26 6.20 -15.66 28.45
N LEU A 27 6.44 -15.23 27.21
CA LEU A 27 7.44 -15.82 26.33
C LEU A 27 8.17 -14.66 25.69
N SER A 28 9.31 -14.38 26.32
CA SER A 28 10.32 -13.39 25.99
C SER A 28 10.41 -13.05 24.50
N ALA A 29 10.60 -11.76 24.22
CA ALA A 29 11.07 -11.17 22.96
C ALA A 29 12.39 -11.80 22.42
N CYS A 30 12.92 -12.82 23.10
CA CYS A 30 14.06 -13.65 22.72
C CYS A 30 13.72 -14.75 21.67
N ASN A 31 12.45 -15.13 21.48
CA ASN A 31 12.10 -16.20 20.51
C ASN A 31 11.85 -15.73 19.07
N TYR A 32 11.72 -14.43 18.83
CA TYR A 32 11.57 -13.89 17.46
C TYR A 32 12.89 -13.89 16.68
N ARG A 33 14.03 -13.96 17.38
CA ARG A 33 15.38 -14.12 16.82
C ARG A 33 15.71 -15.56 16.40
N LYS A 34 14.84 -16.53 16.75
CA LYS A 34 15.07 -17.96 16.47
C LYS A 34 14.39 -18.45 15.20
N HIS A 35 13.41 -17.72 14.66
CA HIS A 35 12.59 -18.19 13.54
C HIS A 35 12.52 -17.25 12.33
N ILE A 36 13.04 -16.03 12.44
CA ILE A 36 13.68 -15.41 11.28
C ILE A 36 15.12 -15.87 11.36
N PHE A 37 15.59 -16.54 10.31
CA PHE A 37 16.96 -17.00 10.08
C PHE A 37 17.94 -16.39 11.06
N LYS A 38 18.53 -17.20 11.94
CA LYS A 38 19.62 -16.73 12.79
C LYS A 38 20.60 -15.98 11.87
N GLU A 39 20.81 -14.69 12.09
CA GLU A 39 21.89 -13.89 11.47
C GLU A 39 23.26 -14.61 11.57
N LYS A 40 23.37 -15.54 12.52
CA LYS A 40 24.52 -16.39 12.80
C LYS A 40 24.77 -17.56 11.85
N ASP A 41 23.77 -18.03 11.08
CA ASP A 41 23.89 -19.25 10.26
C ASP A 41 23.65 -19.03 8.75
N MET A 42 23.44 -17.79 8.30
CA MET A 42 23.38 -17.49 6.85
C MET A 42 24.78 -17.37 6.26
N GLY A 43 25.03 -18.13 5.18
CA GLY A 43 26.23 -18.01 4.33
C GLY A 43 26.41 -16.58 3.78
N LEU A 44 27.62 -16.25 3.37
CA LEU A 44 27.96 -14.90 2.87
C LEU A 44 27.11 -14.53 1.66
N GLU A 45 26.89 -15.49 0.77
CA GLU A 45 26.08 -15.40 -0.43
C GLU A 45 24.63 -15.08 -0.08
N ALA A 46 24.04 -15.88 0.82
CA ALA A 46 22.67 -15.67 1.27
C ALA A 46 22.45 -14.26 1.86
N LYS A 47 23.46 -13.70 2.53
CA LYS A 47 23.41 -12.31 3.06
C LYS A 47 23.46 -11.26 1.95
N VAL A 48 24.36 -11.42 0.99
CA VAL A 48 24.53 -10.44 -0.12
C VAL A 48 23.29 -10.44 -1.02
N PHE A 49 22.66 -11.61 -1.23
CA PHE A 49 21.57 -11.80 -2.18
C PHE A 49 20.17 -11.97 -1.55
N GLU A 50 20.00 -11.81 -0.22
CA GLU A 50 18.75 -12.08 0.53
C GLU A 50 17.49 -11.47 -0.11
N ARG A 51 17.63 -10.30 -0.76
CA ARG A 51 16.53 -9.55 -1.39
C ARG A 51 16.85 -9.16 -2.82
N LYS A 52 17.54 -10.05 -3.52
CA LYS A 52 17.96 -9.83 -4.89
C LYS A 52 17.46 -10.97 -5.76
N ARG A 53 17.05 -10.66 -6.98
CA ARG A 53 16.70 -11.66 -8.01
C ARG A 53 17.73 -11.61 -9.13
N PRO A 54 18.27 -12.76 -9.57
CA PRO A 54 19.15 -12.77 -10.74
C PRO A 54 18.35 -12.35 -11.97
N ASP A 55 18.97 -11.46 -12.73
CA ASP A 55 18.59 -11.09 -14.08
C ASP A 55 19.37 -12.00 -15.03
N PHE A 56 18.73 -13.10 -15.44
CA PHE A 56 19.39 -14.17 -16.19
C PHE A 56 19.96 -13.71 -17.54
N GLU A 57 19.43 -12.63 -18.12
CA GLU A 57 19.96 -12.04 -19.35
C GLU A 57 21.32 -11.37 -19.07
N LYS A 58 21.43 -10.63 -17.96
CA LYS A 58 22.66 -9.94 -17.56
C LYS A 58 23.76 -10.87 -17.06
N LEU A 59 23.43 -12.05 -16.57
CA LEU A 59 24.43 -13.03 -16.14
C LEU A 59 25.39 -13.39 -17.27
N ALA A 60 24.87 -13.65 -18.47
CA ALA A 60 25.69 -13.97 -19.63
C ALA A 60 26.59 -12.79 -20.04
N GLU A 61 26.05 -11.57 -20.03
CA GLU A 61 26.81 -10.35 -20.35
C GLU A 61 27.93 -10.05 -19.34
N PHE A 62 27.71 -10.39 -18.07
CA PHE A 62 28.70 -10.24 -17.01
C PHE A 62 29.85 -11.26 -17.10
N GLY A 63 29.63 -12.38 -17.79
CA GLY A 63 30.64 -13.44 -17.98
C GLY A 63 30.29 -14.78 -17.33
N PHE A 64 29.05 -14.99 -16.87
CA PHE A 64 28.62 -16.33 -16.46
C PHE A 64 28.43 -17.24 -17.66
N HIS A 65 28.86 -18.50 -17.52
CA HIS A 65 28.63 -19.56 -18.49
C HIS A 65 27.48 -20.45 -18.04
N LYS A 66 26.50 -20.68 -18.92
CA LYS A 66 25.34 -21.53 -18.63
C LYS A 66 25.61 -23.00 -19.00
N ASP A 67 25.25 -23.91 -18.12
CA ASP A 67 25.21 -25.35 -18.39
C ASP A 67 23.86 -25.98 -17.98
N LYS A 68 23.82 -27.29 -17.74
CA LYS A 68 22.61 -28.01 -17.33
C LYS A 68 22.21 -27.75 -15.87
N GLU A 69 23.14 -27.37 -15.02
CA GLU A 69 22.95 -27.21 -13.57
C GLU A 69 22.71 -25.73 -13.19
N GLY A 70 23.16 -24.79 -14.03
CA GLY A 70 22.91 -23.37 -13.81
C GLY A 70 23.87 -22.46 -14.57
N TYR A 71 24.25 -21.37 -13.93
CA TYR A 71 25.19 -20.36 -14.43
C TYR A 71 26.43 -20.36 -13.55
N HIS A 72 27.61 -20.37 -14.15
CA HIS A 72 28.88 -20.45 -13.43
C HIS A 72 29.81 -19.32 -13.81
N TYR A 73 30.50 -18.76 -12.82
CA TYR A 73 31.47 -17.68 -12.98
C TYR A 73 32.66 -17.92 -12.07
N SER A 74 33.86 -17.75 -12.61
CA SER A 74 35.10 -17.89 -11.87
C SER A 74 35.96 -16.64 -12.02
N GLN A 75 36.50 -16.15 -10.91
CA GLN A 75 37.35 -14.97 -10.89
C GLN A 75 38.54 -15.15 -9.95
N LEU A 76 39.74 -14.82 -10.45
CA LEU A 76 40.94 -14.69 -9.62
C LEU A 76 40.92 -13.35 -8.86
N PHE A 77 41.40 -13.37 -7.63
CA PHE A 77 41.51 -12.18 -6.78
C PHE A 77 42.72 -12.28 -5.85
N MET A 78 43.09 -11.16 -5.21
CA MET A 78 44.33 -11.03 -4.42
C MET A 78 45.55 -11.46 -5.24
N ASP A 79 45.79 -10.76 -6.35
CA ASP A 79 46.93 -10.99 -7.26
C ASP A 79 47.06 -12.42 -7.81
N GLY A 80 45.95 -13.16 -7.80
CA GLY A 80 45.89 -14.53 -8.31
C GLY A 80 46.03 -15.59 -7.24
N ASP A 81 46.32 -15.23 -5.98
CA ASP A 81 46.47 -16.18 -4.87
C ASP A 81 45.18 -16.98 -4.62
N PHE A 82 44.01 -16.37 -4.88
CA PHE A 82 42.72 -17.01 -4.67
C PHE A 82 41.84 -16.99 -5.92
N ARG A 83 40.98 -18.00 -6.03
CA ARG A 83 39.91 -18.08 -7.04
C ARG A 83 38.56 -18.18 -6.35
N ALA A 84 37.61 -17.34 -6.75
CA ALA A 84 36.21 -17.47 -6.37
C ALA A 84 35.43 -18.15 -7.50
N ASP A 85 34.77 -19.26 -7.20
CA ASP A 85 33.86 -19.98 -8.10
C ASP A 85 32.43 -19.79 -7.61
N ILE A 86 31.62 -19.06 -8.38
CA ILE A 86 30.23 -18.73 -8.08
C ILE A 86 29.32 -19.49 -9.04
N SER A 87 28.31 -20.17 -8.50
CA SER A 87 27.28 -20.85 -9.26
C SER A 87 25.90 -20.34 -8.86
N ILE A 88 25.05 -20.07 -9.85
CA ILE A 88 23.66 -19.65 -9.69
C ILE A 88 22.76 -20.71 -10.31
N SER A 89 21.90 -21.34 -9.50
CA SER A 89 20.99 -22.38 -10.00
C SER A 89 19.93 -21.81 -10.94
N LEU A 90 19.21 -22.66 -11.66
CA LEU A 90 18.10 -22.25 -12.52
C LEU A 90 16.94 -21.60 -11.74
N GLU A 91 16.81 -21.92 -10.45
CA GLU A 91 15.89 -21.30 -9.50
C GLU A 91 16.43 -19.98 -8.92
N GLY A 92 17.67 -19.61 -9.25
CA GLY A 92 18.30 -18.36 -8.84
C GLY A 92 19.02 -18.40 -7.48
N ASN A 93 19.25 -19.60 -6.91
CA ASN A 93 20.00 -19.74 -5.67
C ASN A 93 21.50 -19.54 -5.94
N VAL A 94 22.15 -18.71 -5.13
CA VAL A 94 23.59 -18.41 -5.27
C VAL A 94 24.40 -19.27 -4.31
N PHE A 95 25.40 -19.96 -4.86
CA PHE A 95 26.41 -20.71 -4.12
C PHE A 95 27.79 -20.22 -4.54
N GLY A 96 28.74 -20.22 -3.62
CA GLY A 96 30.10 -19.86 -3.98
C GLY A 96 31.14 -20.57 -3.12
N ARG A 97 32.28 -20.83 -3.74
CA ARG A 97 33.44 -21.53 -3.19
C ARG A 97 34.67 -20.68 -3.45
N VAL A 98 35.60 -20.67 -2.51
CA VAL A 98 36.88 -19.97 -2.65
C VAL A 98 37.99 -21.00 -2.61
N PHE A 99 38.95 -20.92 -3.51
CA PHE A 99 40.09 -21.82 -3.59
C PHE A 99 41.39 -21.05 -3.40
N ASP A 100 42.32 -21.62 -2.64
CA ASP A 100 43.73 -21.23 -2.63
C ASP A 100 44.39 -21.83 -3.87
N THR A 101 44.93 -20.99 -4.74
CA THR A 101 45.46 -21.44 -6.04
C THR A 101 46.81 -22.16 -5.93
N ALA A 102 47.60 -21.84 -4.90
CA ALA A 102 48.89 -22.47 -4.67
C ALA A 102 48.72 -23.87 -4.08
N ALA A 103 47.78 -24.04 -3.15
CA ALA A 103 47.44 -25.33 -2.58
C ALA A 103 46.55 -26.18 -3.49
N GLY A 104 45.73 -25.54 -4.34
CA GLY A 104 44.72 -26.23 -5.16
C GLY A 104 43.52 -26.73 -4.34
N GLU A 105 43.35 -26.22 -3.11
CA GLU A 105 42.35 -26.67 -2.14
C GLU A 105 41.31 -25.58 -1.86
N GLU A 106 40.12 -25.98 -1.41
CA GLU A 106 39.07 -25.06 -1.02
C GLU A 106 39.44 -24.33 0.29
N TYR A 107 39.41 -22.99 0.24
CA TYR A 107 39.63 -22.11 1.37
C TYR A 107 38.37 -21.95 2.23
N LEU A 108 38.02 -23.02 2.94
CA LEU A 108 36.87 -23.09 3.86
C LEU A 108 36.80 -21.96 4.93
N PRO A 109 37.90 -21.40 5.47
CA PRO A 109 37.84 -20.35 6.49
C PRO A 109 36.98 -19.13 6.14
N VAL A 110 36.79 -18.86 4.84
CA VAL A 110 35.96 -17.73 4.39
C VAL A 110 34.51 -17.86 4.88
N HIS A 111 33.94 -19.07 4.91
CA HIS A 111 32.57 -19.33 5.36
C HIS A 111 32.45 -19.59 6.87
N VAL A 112 33.57 -19.73 7.58
CA VAL A 112 33.57 -20.03 9.02
C VAL A 112 33.52 -18.74 9.86
N ALA A 113 32.34 -18.39 10.35
CA ALA A 113 32.08 -17.11 11.03
C ALA A 113 32.92 -16.83 12.29
N TYR A 114 33.42 -17.86 12.99
CA TYR A 114 34.26 -17.68 14.18
C TYR A 114 35.76 -17.55 13.87
N GLN A 115 36.18 -17.76 12.62
CA GLN A 115 37.55 -17.50 12.21
C GLN A 115 37.72 -16.01 11.86
N THR A 116 38.35 -15.27 12.77
CA THR A 116 38.48 -13.81 12.72
C THR A 116 39.92 -13.32 12.53
N GLY A 117 40.83 -14.19 12.09
CA GLY A 117 42.21 -13.81 11.76
C GLY A 117 42.25 -12.69 10.71
N ALA A 118 43.22 -11.77 10.83
CA ALA A 118 43.32 -10.61 9.96
C ALA A 118 43.33 -11.00 8.47
N PHE A 119 44.13 -12.00 8.11
CA PHE A 119 44.20 -12.53 6.75
C PHE A 119 42.87 -13.12 6.26
N VAL A 120 42.22 -13.97 7.08
CA VAL A 120 40.91 -14.56 6.75
C VAL A 120 39.86 -13.47 6.51
N ASN A 121 39.87 -12.41 7.32
CA ASN A 121 38.96 -11.27 7.14
C ASN A 121 39.24 -10.51 5.85
N THR A 122 40.50 -10.37 5.45
CA THR A 122 40.88 -9.76 4.16
C THR A 122 40.36 -10.60 2.99
N VAL A 123 40.62 -11.91 2.97
CA VAL A 123 40.11 -12.83 1.93
C VAL A 123 38.58 -12.77 1.87
N ARG A 124 37.92 -12.78 3.04
CA ARG A 124 36.46 -12.67 3.15
C ARG A 124 35.92 -11.34 2.62
N ALA A 125 36.56 -10.22 2.93
CA ALA A 125 36.15 -8.91 2.43
C ALA A 125 36.25 -8.85 0.90
N ARG A 126 37.37 -9.32 0.33
CA ARG A 126 37.55 -9.38 -1.12
C ARG A 126 36.55 -10.29 -1.82
N TYR A 127 36.25 -11.43 -1.21
CA TYR A 127 35.22 -12.33 -1.71
C TYR A 127 33.82 -11.66 -1.70
N VAL A 128 33.47 -10.97 -0.62
CA VAL A 128 32.20 -10.22 -0.54
C VAL A 128 32.14 -9.10 -1.59
N GLU A 129 33.24 -8.39 -1.85
CA GLU A 129 33.29 -7.36 -2.92
C GLU A 129 32.96 -7.95 -4.30
N ILE A 130 33.40 -9.18 -4.59
CA ILE A 130 33.04 -9.89 -5.83
C ILE A 130 31.54 -10.18 -5.87
N LEU A 131 30.97 -10.72 -4.78
CA LEU A 131 29.54 -11.00 -4.68
C LEU A 131 28.71 -9.72 -4.82
N GLU A 132 29.14 -8.61 -4.21
CA GLU A 132 28.48 -7.31 -4.33
C GLU A 132 28.55 -6.76 -5.76
N THR A 133 29.68 -6.93 -6.44
CA THR A 133 29.85 -6.52 -7.85
C THR A 133 28.92 -7.31 -8.77
N ILE A 134 28.86 -8.64 -8.61
CA ILE A 134 27.90 -9.51 -9.29
C ILE A 134 26.47 -9.05 -8.99
N GLY A 135 26.18 -8.78 -7.71
CA GLY A 135 24.87 -8.32 -7.27
C GLY A 135 24.48 -6.92 -7.74
N ALA A 136 25.43 -6.08 -8.19
CA ALA A 136 25.14 -4.78 -8.79
C ALA A 136 24.94 -4.89 -10.31
N GLY A 137 25.69 -5.78 -10.98
CA GLY A 137 25.60 -5.97 -12.43
C GLY A 137 24.46 -6.90 -12.87
N CYS A 138 24.19 -7.95 -12.10
CA CYS A 138 23.36 -9.07 -12.54
C CYS A 138 22.08 -9.28 -11.75
N PHE A 139 21.81 -8.48 -10.72
CA PHE A 139 20.66 -8.69 -9.85
C PHE A 139 19.81 -7.44 -9.73
N THR A 140 18.52 -7.64 -9.53
CA THR A 140 17.54 -6.58 -9.23
C THR A 140 17.07 -6.70 -7.79
N ASP A 141 16.87 -5.57 -7.13
CA ASP A 141 16.34 -5.55 -5.76
C ASP A 141 14.87 -5.99 -5.75
N ARG A 142 14.55 -6.91 -4.84
CA ARG A 142 13.19 -7.36 -4.56
C ARG A 142 12.62 -6.62 -3.37
N LEU A 143 11.33 -6.29 -3.44
CA LEU A 143 10.61 -5.74 -2.30
C LEU A 143 10.22 -6.85 -1.31
N PHE A 144 9.96 -8.05 -1.80
CA PHE A 144 9.48 -9.21 -1.04
C PHE A 144 10.21 -10.50 -1.46
N LEU A 145 10.18 -11.51 -0.58
CA LEU A 145 10.93 -12.75 -0.73
C LEU A 145 10.33 -13.67 -1.81
N PHE A 146 8.99 -13.72 -1.91
CA PHE A 146 8.30 -14.66 -2.79
C PHE A 146 7.71 -13.99 -4.03
N ASP A 147 7.60 -14.74 -5.13
CA ASP A 147 7.17 -14.23 -6.43
C ASP A 147 5.72 -13.74 -6.41
N GLN A 148 4.83 -14.43 -5.70
CA GLN A 148 3.45 -13.97 -5.55
C GLN A 148 3.39 -12.60 -4.85
N SER A 149 4.18 -12.38 -3.81
CA SER A 149 4.25 -11.08 -3.13
C SER A 149 4.69 -9.94 -4.04
N GLU A 150 5.70 -10.18 -4.91
CA GLU A 150 6.14 -9.21 -5.92
C GLU A 150 5.03 -8.94 -6.95
N ARG A 151 4.35 -9.98 -7.46
CA ARG A 151 3.24 -9.82 -8.40
C ARG A 151 2.10 -9.00 -7.78
N ILE A 152 1.71 -9.30 -6.54
CA ILE A 152 0.70 -8.53 -5.81
C ILE A 152 1.13 -7.08 -5.60
N ALA A 153 2.38 -6.84 -5.21
CA ALA A 153 2.92 -5.49 -5.05
C ALA A 153 2.88 -4.69 -6.37
N GLU A 154 3.21 -5.35 -7.49
CA GLU A 154 3.16 -4.76 -8.82
C GLU A 154 1.72 -4.48 -9.27
N MET A 155 0.78 -5.39 -9.02
CA MET A 155 -0.64 -5.16 -9.29
C MET A 155 -1.19 -3.97 -8.48
N ILE A 156 -0.82 -3.85 -7.21
CA ILE A 156 -1.14 -2.68 -6.37
C ILE A 156 -0.57 -1.40 -6.97
N ARG A 157 0.69 -1.42 -7.41
CA ARG A 157 1.35 -0.28 -8.07
C ARG A 157 0.64 0.12 -9.35
N MET A 158 0.30 -0.83 -10.21
CA MET A 158 -0.41 -0.57 -11.47
C MET A 158 -1.81 -0.03 -11.23
N ARG A 159 -2.55 -0.57 -10.25
CA ARG A 159 -3.94 -0.21 -9.99
C ARG A 159 -4.10 1.12 -9.25
N TYR A 160 -3.27 1.35 -8.23
CA TYR A 160 -3.43 2.49 -7.31
C TYR A 160 -2.27 3.49 -7.35
N GLY A 161 -1.17 3.19 -8.07
CA GLY A 161 0.07 3.97 -8.00
C GLY A 161 0.79 3.87 -6.65
N ASP A 162 0.38 2.93 -5.80
CA ASP A 162 0.92 2.73 -4.45
C ASP A 162 2.25 1.97 -4.48
N ARG A 163 3.17 2.35 -3.59
CA ARG A 163 4.38 1.59 -3.28
C ARG A 163 4.38 1.22 -1.80
N PRO A 164 4.95 0.07 -1.43
CA PRO A 164 5.03 -0.31 -0.02
C PRO A 164 6.05 0.58 0.72
N ASP A 165 5.70 0.99 1.94
CA ASP A 165 6.62 1.55 2.91
C ASP A 165 7.20 0.44 3.79
N PHE A 166 8.46 0.56 4.22
CA PHE A 166 9.11 -0.37 5.16
C PHE A 166 9.43 0.32 6.50
N PRO A 167 8.44 0.54 7.38
CA PRO A 167 8.62 1.39 8.54
C PRO A 167 9.48 0.77 9.66
N TRP A 168 9.84 -0.51 9.56
CA TRP A 168 10.55 -1.24 10.62
C TRP A 168 11.97 -1.63 10.22
N LYS A 169 12.98 -0.97 10.81
CA LYS A 169 14.40 -1.35 10.61
C LYS A 169 14.71 -2.79 11.01
N LYS A 170 14.04 -3.31 12.04
CA LYS A 170 14.24 -4.68 12.55
C LYS A 170 13.56 -5.75 11.69
N TYR A 171 12.58 -5.35 10.88
CA TYR A 171 11.81 -6.26 10.02
C TYR A 171 11.77 -5.67 8.62
N PRO A 172 12.91 -5.66 7.92
CA PRO A 172 13.02 -4.98 6.63
C PRO A 172 12.12 -5.62 5.57
N GLY A 173 11.75 -6.90 5.71
CA GLY A 173 10.81 -7.62 4.82
C GLY A 173 9.33 -7.26 5.00
N TYR A 174 8.98 -6.41 5.97
CA TYR A 174 7.58 -6.09 6.26
C TYR A 174 7.16 -4.82 5.52
N GLY A 175 6.41 -5.01 4.44
CA GLY A 175 5.95 -3.93 3.57
C GLY A 175 4.52 -3.51 3.89
N VAL A 176 4.27 -2.21 3.98
CA VAL A 176 2.96 -1.63 4.30
C VAL A 176 2.43 -0.83 3.13
N PHE A 177 1.22 -1.12 2.70
CA PHE A 177 0.49 -0.34 1.71
C PHE A 177 -0.50 0.59 2.39
N ARG A 178 -0.50 1.85 1.95
CA ARG A 178 -1.24 2.94 2.59
C ARG A 178 -2.15 3.64 1.61
N ASN A 179 -3.36 3.95 2.06
CA ASN A 179 -4.27 4.76 1.27
C ASN A 179 -3.68 6.18 1.09
N HIS A 180 -3.67 6.67 -0.16
CA HIS A 180 -3.09 7.97 -0.51
C HIS A 180 -3.65 9.13 0.30
N GLU A 181 -4.97 9.12 0.55
CA GLU A 181 -5.71 10.26 1.11
C GLU A 181 -5.46 10.46 2.60
N ASN A 182 -5.30 9.37 3.35
CA ASN A 182 -5.29 9.42 4.81
C ASN A 182 -4.15 8.63 5.46
N LYS A 183 -3.29 8.00 4.64
CA LYS A 183 -2.12 7.22 5.04
C LYS A 183 -2.42 6.03 5.95
N LYS A 184 -3.70 5.61 6.06
CA LYS A 184 -4.10 4.40 6.79
C LYS A 184 -3.67 3.16 6.03
N TRP A 185 -3.34 2.12 6.78
CA TRP A 185 -2.92 0.83 6.24
C TRP A 185 -4.12 0.11 5.65
N TYR A 186 -3.94 -0.45 4.46
CA TYR A 186 -4.91 -1.35 3.83
C TYR A 186 -4.30 -2.70 3.44
N GLY A 187 -2.99 -2.78 3.29
CA GLY A 187 -2.28 -4.04 3.07
C GLY A 187 -1.01 -4.04 3.91
N ILE A 188 -0.64 -5.20 4.44
CA ILE A 188 0.67 -5.39 5.09
C ILE A 188 1.19 -6.76 4.73
N ILE A 189 2.27 -6.83 3.96
CA ILE A 189 2.98 -8.08 3.71
C ILE A 189 3.96 -8.31 4.85
N VAL A 190 3.95 -9.51 5.41
CA VAL A 190 4.82 -9.93 6.50
C VAL A 190 5.44 -11.29 6.18
N ALA A 191 6.74 -11.43 6.44
CA ALA A 191 7.45 -12.70 6.38
C ALA A 191 7.42 -13.37 7.76
N ILE A 192 6.77 -14.53 7.88
CA ILE A 192 6.59 -15.25 9.14
C ILE A 192 6.73 -16.77 8.95
N PRO A 193 7.07 -17.54 10.00
CA PRO A 193 7.01 -18.99 9.93
C PRO A 193 5.57 -19.48 9.75
N LYS A 194 5.35 -20.46 8.87
CA LYS A 194 4.02 -20.98 8.51
C LYS A 194 3.22 -21.49 9.71
N ASN A 195 3.87 -22.17 10.65
CA ASN A 195 3.25 -22.62 11.90
C ASN A 195 2.67 -21.50 12.79
N LYS A 196 3.10 -20.24 12.61
CA LYS A 196 2.51 -19.10 13.31
C LYS A 196 1.17 -18.67 12.73
N LEU A 197 0.89 -19.10 11.51
CA LEU A 197 -0.32 -18.78 10.76
C LEU A 197 -1.35 -19.91 10.85
N ASP A 198 -0.94 -21.16 10.57
CA ASP A 198 -1.83 -22.32 10.49
C ASP A 198 -1.88 -23.18 11.78
N GLY A 199 -0.95 -22.97 12.72
CA GLY A 199 -0.84 -23.78 13.95
C GLY A 199 -0.27 -25.18 13.74
N GLY A 200 0.25 -25.48 12.55
CA GLY A 200 0.88 -26.74 12.20
C GLY A 200 2.30 -26.88 12.77
N LYS A 201 3.05 -27.87 12.26
CA LYS A 201 4.44 -28.12 12.64
C LYS A 201 5.46 -27.50 11.67
N ASP A 202 5.02 -27.04 10.51
CA ASP A 202 5.89 -26.50 9.47
C ASP A 202 6.48 -25.13 9.88
N GLY A 203 7.80 -25.09 10.03
CA GLY A 203 8.54 -23.89 10.40
C GLY A 203 9.04 -23.06 9.22
N ALA A 204 8.73 -23.46 7.97
CA ALA A 204 9.16 -22.74 6.78
C ALA A 204 8.68 -21.29 6.81
N VAL A 205 9.53 -20.37 6.35
CA VAL A 205 9.17 -18.96 6.21
C VAL A 205 8.24 -18.83 5.01
N ILE A 206 7.12 -18.14 5.21
CA ILE A 206 6.17 -17.75 4.18
C ILE A 206 5.94 -16.25 4.25
N GLU A 207 5.40 -15.67 3.18
CA GLU A 207 4.81 -14.34 3.22
C GLU A 207 3.28 -14.43 3.29
N ALA A 208 2.69 -13.52 4.05
CA ALA A 208 1.25 -13.36 4.11
C ALA A 208 0.91 -11.87 4.04
N ILE A 209 -0.22 -11.55 3.41
CA ILE A 209 -0.75 -10.19 3.39
C ILE A 209 -1.93 -10.06 4.34
N ASN A 210 -1.80 -9.13 5.28
CA ASN A 210 -2.90 -8.70 6.14
C ASN A 210 -3.75 -7.69 5.39
N VAL A 211 -5.04 -8.00 5.27
CA VAL A 211 -6.06 -7.15 4.66
C VAL A 211 -7.21 -6.92 5.63
N LYS A 212 -7.83 -5.76 5.53
CA LYS A 212 -8.97 -5.37 6.35
C LYS A 212 -10.24 -5.93 5.73
N ILE A 213 -11.12 -6.45 6.57
CA ILE A 213 -12.42 -7.01 6.17
C ILE A 213 -13.54 -6.40 7.00
N LEU A 214 -14.77 -6.60 6.54
CA LEU A 214 -15.96 -6.35 7.35
C LEU A 214 -16.05 -7.42 8.47
N PRO A 215 -16.32 -7.03 9.73
CA PRO A 215 -16.37 -7.98 10.84
C PRO A 215 -17.34 -9.16 10.67
N GLU A 216 -18.44 -8.94 9.96
CA GLU A 216 -19.46 -9.92 9.60
C GLU A 216 -18.95 -11.02 8.66
N GLU A 217 -18.00 -10.70 7.77
CA GLU A 217 -17.46 -11.66 6.80
C GLU A 217 -16.46 -12.64 7.42
N ARG A 218 -15.92 -12.31 8.59
CA ARG A 218 -14.88 -13.11 9.28
C ARG A 218 -15.26 -14.59 9.38
N LYS A 219 -16.51 -14.89 9.78
CA LYS A 219 -16.95 -16.28 9.97
C LYS A 219 -16.99 -17.07 8.67
N ARG A 220 -17.32 -16.41 7.55
CA ARG A 220 -17.35 -17.02 6.22
C ARG A 220 -15.94 -17.24 5.68
N LEU A 221 -15.04 -16.28 5.93
CA LEU A 221 -13.68 -16.30 5.39
C LEU A 221 -12.76 -17.26 6.15
N CYS A 222 -12.81 -17.26 7.48
CA CYS A 222 -12.02 -18.18 8.30
C CYS A 222 -12.52 -19.62 8.13
N GLY A 223 -11.76 -20.43 7.37
CA GLY A 223 -12.14 -21.79 6.96
C GLY A 223 -11.93 -22.03 5.47
N THR A 224 -11.75 -20.96 4.69
CA THR A 224 -11.30 -21.05 3.29
C THR A 224 -9.80 -21.33 3.27
N ALA A 225 -9.36 -22.26 2.41
CA ALA A 225 -7.95 -22.54 2.21
C ALA A 225 -7.19 -21.24 1.86
N GLY A 226 -6.03 -21.03 2.48
CA GLY A 226 -5.21 -19.83 2.30
C GLY A 226 -5.67 -18.58 3.06
N ILE A 227 -6.80 -18.62 3.77
CA ILE A 227 -7.29 -17.49 4.59
C ILE A 227 -7.26 -17.85 6.07
N TYR A 228 -6.50 -17.05 6.83
CA TYR A 228 -6.23 -17.29 8.24
C TYR A 228 -6.68 -16.12 9.13
N PRO A 229 -6.91 -16.36 10.43
CA PRO A 229 -7.10 -15.28 11.39
C PRO A 229 -5.92 -14.30 11.36
N ALA A 230 -6.22 -13.00 11.45
CA ALA A 230 -5.17 -11.98 11.33
C ALA A 230 -3.99 -12.22 12.27
N TRP A 231 -2.80 -12.20 11.68
CA TRP A 231 -1.54 -12.22 12.39
C TRP A 231 -1.11 -10.78 12.74
N HIS A 232 -0.86 -10.53 14.03
CA HIS A 232 -0.56 -9.21 14.64
C HIS A 232 -1.61 -8.09 14.50
N MET A 233 -2.60 -8.24 13.64
CA MET A 233 -3.70 -7.28 13.46
C MET A 233 -4.94 -7.67 14.27
N ASN A 234 -5.92 -6.76 14.33
CA ASN A 234 -7.19 -7.03 15.01
C ASN A 234 -7.96 -8.13 14.26
N LYS A 235 -7.99 -9.33 14.84
CA LYS A 235 -8.65 -10.54 14.31
C LYS A 235 -10.15 -10.39 14.03
N LYS A 236 -10.79 -9.31 14.49
CA LYS A 236 -12.19 -9.00 14.19
C LYS A 236 -12.40 -8.28 12.87
N SER A 237 -11.41 -7.52 12.40
CA SER A 237 -11.54 -6.64 11.23
C SER A 237 -10.41 -6.82 10.22
N TRP A 238 -9.58 -7.83 10.41
CA TRP A 238 -8.48 -8.17 9.52
C TRP A 238 -8.43 -9.69 9.36
N VAL A 239 -7.86 -10.13 8.24
CA VAL A 239 -7.48 -11.52 7.98
C VAL A 239 -6.09 -11.53 7.34
N SER A 240 -5.43 -12.67 7.42
CA SER A 240 -4.15 -12.92 6.76
C SER A 240 -4.38 -13.85 5.58
N LEU A 241 -3.99 -13.42 4.39
CA LEU A 241 -4.00 -14.24 3.18
C LEU A 241 -2.58 -14.76 2.97
N ILE A 242 -2.39 -16.08 2.87
CA ILE A 242 -1.08 -16.65 2.56
C ILE A 242 -0.71 -16.32 1.11
N LEU A 243 0.58 -16.05 0.86
CA LEU A 243 1.11 -15.76 -0.46
C LEU A 243 2.01 -16.90 -0.96
N ASP A 244 1.42 -18.09 -1.12
CA ASP A 244 2.08 -19.33 -1.59
C ASP A 244 1.37 -19.95 -2.82
N ASP A 245 0.67 -19.12 -3.59
CA ASP A 245 -0.17 -19.50 -4.74
C ASP A 245 -1.40 -20.37 -4.40
N THR A 246 -1.69 -20.64 -3.12
CA THR A 246 -2.96 -21.27 -2.69
C THR A 246 -4.18 -20.42 -3.09
N LEU A 247 -4.05 -19.09 -2.99
CA LEU A 247 -5.06 -18.14 -3.44
C LEU A 247 -4.61 -17.51 -4.77
N PRO A 248 -5.47 -17.46 -5.81
CA PRO A 248 -5.15 -16.76 -7.05
C PRO A 248 -4.93 -15.27 -6.82
N ASP A 249 -3.99 -14.67 -7.57
CA ASP A 249 -3.64 -13.26 -7.46
C ASP A 249 -4.87 -12.32 -7.58
N GLY A 250 -5.79 -12.64 -8.51
CA GLY A 250 -7.03 -11.88 -8.70
C GLY A 250 -7.90 -11.84 -7.45
N GLN A 251 -8.05 -12.98 -6.76
CA GLN A 251 -8.83 -13.07 -5.52
C GLN A 251 -8.16 -12.27 -4.39
N ILE A 252 -6.83 -12.33 -4.27
CA ILE A 252 -6.08 -11.51 -3.31
C ILE A 252 -6.30 -10.01 -3.59
N MET A 253 -6.33 -9.61 -4.86
CA MET A 253 -6.58 -8.23 -5.27
C MET A 253 -8.01 -7.76 -4.97
N GLU A 254 -9.02 -8.62 -5.03
CA GLU A 254 -10.38 -8.29 -4.59
C GLU A 254 -10.42 -7.97 -3.09
N PHE A 255 -9.74 -8.76 -2.25
CA PHE A 255 -9.62 -8.47 -0.83
C PHE A 255 -8.88 -7.16 -0.55
N LEU A 256 -7.83 -6.88 -1.32
CA LEU A 256 -7.08 -5.63 -1.21
C LEU A 256 -7.91 -4.42 -1.61
N GLU A 257 -8.71 -4.55 -2.66
CA GLU A 257 -9.64 -3.50 -3.08
C GLU A 257 -10.67 -3.19 -2.00
N GLU A 258 -11.28 -4.22 -1.41
CA GLU A 258 -12.22 -4.03 -0.31
C GLU A 258 -11.53 -3.43 0.92
N SER A 259 -10.34 -3.91 1.27
CA SER A 259 -9.54 -3.34 2.34
C SER A 259 -9.19 -1.86 2.08
N TYR A 260 -8.85 -1.52 0.84
CA TYR A 260 -8.58 -0.14 0.41
C TYR A 260 -9.84 0.72 0.62
N ARG A 261 -11.01 0.24 0.20
CA ARG A 261 -12.31 0.91 0.41
C ARG A 261 -12.63 1.09 1.90
N LEU A 262 -12.43 0.06 2.72
CA LEU A 262 -12.67 0.10 4.18
C LEU A 262 -11.69 1.00 4.96
N THR A 263 -10.62 1.44 4.31
CA THR A 263 -9.55 2.27 4.89
C THR A 263 -9.47 3.64 4.25
N GLN A 264 -10.20 3.89 3.16
CA GLN A 264 -10.53 5.23 2.71
C GLN A 264 -11.17 6.03 3.86
N LYS A 265 -11.09 7.34 3.77
CA LYS A 265 -11.64 8.21 4.80
C LYS A 265 -13.15 7.98 4.84
N LYS A 266 -13.65 7.23 5.83
CA LYS A 266 -15.06 7.29 6.20
C LYS A 266 -15.35 8.77 6.47
N LYS A 267 -16.12 9.40 5.58
CA LYS A 267 -16.79 10.66 5.91
C LYS A 267 -17.61 10.31 7.15
N ASP A 268 -17.40 11.03 8.25
CA ASP A 268 -18.18 10.83 9.47
C ASP A 268 -19.66 10.80 9.08
N GLY A 269 -20.29 9.62 9.14
CA GLY A 269 -21.72 9.44 8.85
C GLY A 269 -22.14 8.58 7.64
N ALA A 270 -21.29 7.88 6.91
CA ALA A 270 -21.76 6.97 5.85
C ALA A 270 -22.08 5.56 6.40
N LYS A 271 -23.33 5.34 6.82
CA LYS A 271 -23.99 4.05 6.59
C LYS A 271 -24.10 3.88 5.07
N GLN A 272 -23.97 2.66 4.59
CA GLN A 272 -24.35 2.30 3.23
C GLN A 272 -25.89 2.39 3.16
N ASP A 273 -26.41 3.61 3.16
CA ASP A 273 -27.81 3.86 2.86
C ASP A 273 -27.91 3.79 1.34
N THR A 274 -28.79 2.93 0.85
CA THR A 274 -29.28 2.89 -0.54
C THR A 274 -30.02 4.18 -0.95
N VAL A 275 -29.80 5.27 -0.20
CA VAL A 275 -30.43 6.57 -0.37
C VAL A 275 -29.39 7.48 -1.04
N PRO A 276 -29.74 8.12 -2.17
CA PRO A 276 -28.84 9.05 -2.84
C PRO A 276 -28.25 10.08 -1.87
N HIS A 277 -26.93 10.25 -1.91
CA HIS A 277 -26.26 11.21 -1.06
C HIS A 277 -26.63 12.63 -1.48
N THR A 278 -26.62 13.55 -0.53
CA THR A 278 -27.00 14.93 -0.77
C THR A 278 -25.81 15.86 -0.54
N TRP A 279 -25.39 16.54 -1.60
CA TRP A 279 -24.21 17.39 -1.67
C TRP A 279 -24.56 18.85 -1.85
N ILE A 280 -23.65 19.73 -1.44
CA ILE A 280 -23.65 21.15 -1.80
C ILE A 280 -22.34 21.49 -2.50
N ILE A 281 -22.43 22.08 -3.69
CA ILE A 281 -21.27 22.52 -4.49
C ILE A 281 -21.29 24.04 -4.67
N PRO A 282 -20.12 24.70 -4.71
CA PRO A 282 -20.04 26.11 -5.04
C PRO A 282 -20.18 26.31 -6.55
N ALA A 283 -21.00 27.27 -6.94
CA ALA A 283 -21.13 27.77 -8.30
C ALA A 283 -20.86 29.27 -8.27
N ASN A 284 -19.83 29.71 -8.98
CA ASN A 284 -19.46 31.11 -9.00
C ASN A 284 -19.83 31.71 -10.37
N PRO A 285 -20.79 32.66 -10.43
CA PRO A 285 -21.28 33.22 -11.68
C PRO A 285 -20.19 33.96 -12.48
N TYR A 286 -19.08 34.37 -11.86
CA TYR A 286 -17.96 34.99 -12.56
C TYR A 286 -17.15 34.01 -13.41
N TYR A 287 -17.13 32.72 -13.05
CA TYR A 287 -16.41 31.69 -13.82
C TYR A 287 -17.30 30.94 -14.79
N TYR A 288 -18.58 30.79 -14.46
CA TYR A 288 -19.54 30.09 -15.31
C TYR A 288 -20.95 30.60 -15.07
N ASP A 289 -21.59 31.12 -16.13
CA ASP A 289 -22.96 31.61 -16.08
C ASP A 289 -23.96 30.43 -16.14
N ILE A 290 -24.07 29.78 -15.00
CA ILE A 290 -24.99 28.67 -14.78
C ILE A 290 -26.47 29.08 -14.91
N ILE A 291 -26.79 30.36 -14.66
CA ILE A 291 -28.17 30.86 -14.78
C ILE A 291 -28.58 30.85 -16.25
N SER A 292 -27.72 31.37 -17.13
CA SER A 292 -27.95 31.31 -18.57
C SER A 292 -27.91 29.88 -19.11
N ALA A 293 -27.03 29.02 -18.58
CA ALA A 293 -26.98 27.61 -18.95
C ALA A 293 -28.31 26.90 -18.64
N PHE A 294 -28.84 27.05 -17.43
CA PHE A 294 -30.12 26.45 -17.02
C PHE A 294 -31.36 27.10 -17.64
N ARG A 295 -31.23 28.21 -18.37
CA ARG A 295 -32.31 28.73 -19.24
C ARG A 295 -32.40 27.96 -20.55
N LYS A 296 -31.30 27.38 -21.03
CA LYS A 296 -31.23 26.68 -22.32
C LYS A 296 -31.47 25.17 -22.19
N THR A 297 -31.01 24.57 -21.11
CA THR A 297 -31.05 23.13 -20.87
C THR A 297 -31.19 22.84 -19.38
N ASP A 298 -31.91 21.79 -19.01
CA ASP A 298 -31.93 21.31 -17.62
C ASP A 298 -30.69 20.50 -17.25
N VAL A 299 -29.92 20.02 -18.24
CA VAL A 299 -28.71 19.23 -18.02
C VAL A 299 -27.49 20.06 -18.40
N VAL A 300 -26.55 20.20 -17.47
CA VAL A 300 -25.28 20.90 -17.69
C VAL A 300 -24.12 20.00 -17.33
N GLU A 301 -23.00 20.18 -18.03
CA GLU A 301 -21.72 19.59 -17.64
C GLU A 301 -21.10 20.42 -16.52
N TRP A 302 -20.61 19.74 -15.49
CA TRP A 302 -20.02 20.36 -14.32
C TRP A 302 -18.80 19.59 -13.88
N LYS A 303 -17.83 20.29 -13.29
CA LYS A 303 -16.65 19.63 -12.73
C LYS A 303 -17.03 18.70 -11.58
N GLN A 304 -16.50 17.48 -11.57
CA GLN A 304 -16.76 16.53 -10.50
C GLN A 304 -15.78 16.76 -9.36
N ALA A 305 -16.31 17.23 -8.23
CA ALA A 305 -15.52 17.39 -7.00
C ALA A 305 -15.76 16.17 -6.09
N GLY A 306 -14.71 15.40 -5.83
CA GLY A 306 -14.77 14.24 -4.94
C GLY A 306 -15.67 13.12 -5.46
N HIS A 307 -16.11 12.26 -4.55
CA HIS A 307 -16.96 11.10 -4.84
C HIS A 307 -18.44 11.50 -4.83
N ILE A 308 -18.96 11.92 -5.98
CA ILE A 308 -20.40 12.08 -6.27
C ILE A 308 -20.78 10.88 -7.12
N GLU A 309 -21.86 10.20 -6.76
CA GLU A 309 -22.36 9.02 -7.47
C GLU A 309 -23.57 9.37 -8.33
N LYS A 310 -23.83 8.54 -9.35
CA LYS A 310 -25.04 8.68 -10.17
C LYS A 310 -26.29 8.52 -9.29
N GLY A 311 -27.23 9.45 -9.42
CA GLY A 311 -28.45 9.54 -8.63
C GLY A 311 -28.35 10.50 -7.44
N ASP A 312 -27.14 10.91 -7.03
CA ASP A 312 -26.95 11.82 -5.90
C ASP A 312 -27.64 13.18 -6.13
N THR A 313 -28.19 13.74 -5.05
CA THR A 313 -28.76 15.10 -5.07
C THR A 313 -27.65 16.13 -4.88
N VAL A 314 -27.59 17.12 -5.76
CA VAL A 314 -26.57 18.17 -5.77
C VAL A 314 -27.22 19.55 -5.66
N TYR A 315 -27.07 20.21 -4.53
CA TYR A 315 -27.46 21.61 -4.32
C TYR A 315 -26.36 22.55 -4.80
N MET A 316 -26.71 23.54 -5.62
CA MET A 316 -25.76 24.54 -6.12
C MET A 316 -25.87 25.83 -5.30
N TYR A 317 -24.84 26.10 -4.51
CA TYR A 317 -24.67 27.36 -3.80
C TYR A 317 -24.02 28.39 -4.72
N MET A 318 -24.78 29.42 -5.07
CA MET A 318 -24.29 30.53 -5.86
C MET A 318 -23.45 31.45 -4.98
N ALA A 319 -22.18 31.63 -5.34
CA ALA A 319 -21.29 32.59 -4.69
C ALA A 319 -21.77 34.04 -4.89
N ALA A 320 -21.02 35.00 -4.37
CA ALA A 320 -21.30 36.42 -4.57
C ALA A 320 -21.52 36.74 -6.07
N PRO A 321 -22.50 37.60 -6.44
CA PRO A 321 -23.31 38.44 -5.54
C PRO A 321 -24.53 37.74 -4.92
N TYR A 322 -24.89 36.53 -5.36
CA TYR A 322 -26.14 35.87 -4.92
C TYR A 322 -26.07 35.31 -3.50
N SER A 323 -24.95 34.66 -3.14
CA SER A 323 -24.70 34.09 -1.81
C SER A 323 -25.86 33.24 -1.25
N THR A 324 -26.45 32.39 -2.09
CA THR A 324 -27.69 31.63 -1.80
C THR A 324 -27.71 30.31 -2.57
N ILE A 325 -28.46 29.31 -2.08
CA ILE A 325 -28.71 28.09 -2.86
C ILE A 325 -29.82 28.38 -3.89
N LEU A 326 -29.53 28.21 -5.18
CA LEU A 326 -30.51 28.45 -6.25
C LEU A 326 -31.05 27.19 -6.92
N TYR A 327 -30.26 26.12 -6.98
CA TYR A 327 -30.65 24.93 -7.74
C TYR A 327 -30.50 23.68 -6.91
N ARG A 328 -31.49 22.79 -7.04
CA ARG A 328 -31.34 21.37 -6.73
C ARG A 328 -31.18 20.63 -8.04
N CYS A 329 -30.18 19.78 -8.09
CA CYS A 329 -29.86 18.96 -9.24
C CYS A 329 -29.73 17.49 -8.83
N GLU A 330 -29.70 16.62 -9.81
CA GLU A 330 -29.38 15.20 -9.70
C GLU A 330 -28.15 14.90 -10.56
N ALA A 331 -27.18 14.16 -10.05
CA ALA A 331 -26.05 13.68 -10.84
C ALA A 331 -26.51 12.55 -11.77
N VAL A 332 -26.63 12.82 -13.07
CA VAL A 332 -27.16 11.83 -14.04
C VAL A 332 -26.07 10.97 -14.68
N GLU A 333 -24.84 11.49 -14.71
CA GLU A 333 -23.65 10.82 -15.23
C GLU A 333 -22.42 11.35 -14.49
N VAL A 334 -21.49 10.47 -14.12
CA VAL A 334 -20.29 10.79 -13.32
C VAL A 334 -19.06 10.12 -13.93
N ASP A 335 -17.88 10.51 -13.45
CA ASP A 335 -16.56 10.00 -13.85
C ASP A 335 -16.24 10.19 -15.35
N ILE A 336 -16.79 11.25 -15.96
CA ILE A 336 -16.54 11.61 -17.36
C ILE A 336 -15.15 12.24 -17.45
N PRO A 337 -14.21 11.72 -18.26
CA PRO A 337 -12.89 12.34 -18.43
C PRO A 337 -13.04 13.77 -18.99
N CYS A 338 -12.45 14.77 -18.31
CA CYS A 338 -12.51 16.16 -18.81
C CYS A 338 -11.62 16.35 -20.05
N ARG A 339 -12.03 17.25 -20.95
CA ARG A 339 -11.29 17.56 -22.20
C ARG A 339 -9.93 18.18 -21.90
N GLU A 340 -8.97 18.01 -22.81
CA GLU A 340 -7.56 18.36 -22.56
C GLU A 340 -7.32 19.85 -22.23
N GLU A 341 -8.20 20.72 -22.73
CA GLU A 341 -8.17 22.17 -22.54
C GLU A 341 -8.52 22.60 -21.10
N ASP A 342 -9.20 21.74 -20.33
CA ASP A 342 -9.68 22.00 -18.96
C ASP A 342 -8.78 21.40 -17.86
N LYS A 343 -7.66 20.76 -18.23
CA LYS A 343 -6.76 19.96 -17.36
C LYS A 343 -6.07 20.71 -16.22
N LYS A 344 -6.37 21.98 -15.95
CA LYS A 344 -5.59 22.77 -14.99
C LYS A 344 -5.82 22.41 -13.52
N ARG A 345 -6.94 21.77 -13.12
CA ARG A 345 -7.15 21.38 -11.70
C ARG A 345 -8.00 20.13 -11.42
N GLU A 346 -8.89 19.68 -12.29
CA GLU A 346 -9.78 18.53 -12.04
C GLU A 346 -9.73 17.50 -13.18
N ARG A 347 -9.68 16.20 -12.86
CA ARG A 347 -9.50 15.09 -13.83
C ARG A 347 -10.81 14.56 -14.41
N TYR A 348 -11.93 14.78 -13.71
CA TYR A 348 -13.24 14.23 -14.06
C TYR A 348 -14.35 15.28 -13.97
N CYS A 349 -15.32 15.11 -14.84
CA CYS A 349 -16.49 15.92 -15.08
C CYS A 349 -17.73 15.05 -14.85
N MET A 350 -18.87 15.68 -14.61
CA MET A 350 -20.16 15.03 -14.39
C MET A 350 -21.25 15.79 -15.13
N ARG A 351 -22.36 15.12 -15.47
CA ARG A 351 -23.58 15.79 -15.92
C ARG A 351 -24.56 15.87 -14.76
N ILE A 352 -25.02 17.08 -14.48
CA ILE A 352 -26.04 17.33 -13.47
C ILE A 352 -27.31 17.85 -14.13
N ARG A 353 -28.45 17.31 -13.71
CA ARG A 353 -29.78 17.69 -14.19
C ARG A 353 -30.49 18.51 -13.12
N ARG A 354 -30.84 19.75 -13.43
CA ARG A 354 -31.68 20.59 -12.57
C ARG A 354 -33.05 19.93 -12.41
N ASN A 355 -33.48 19.76 -11.15
CA ASN A 355 -34.80 19.26 -10.81
C ASN A 355 -35.61 20.28 -9.99
N LYS A 356 -34.98 21.35 -9.47
CA LYS A 356 -35.66 22.45 -8.79
C LYS A 356 -34.88 23.76 -8.88
N THR A 357 -35.60 24.87 -8.94
CA THR A 357 -35.07 26.23 -8.78
C THR A 357 -35.71 26.86 -7.55
N TYR A 358 -34.90 27.49 -6.70
CA TYR A 358 -35.34 28.22 -5.51
C TYR A 358 -35.36 29.72 -5.76
N ASP A 359 -36.21 30.44 -5.02
CA ASP A 359 -36.16 31.90 -4.99
C ASP A 359 -34.83 32.39 -4.38
N ARG A 360 -34.32 33.52 -4.86
CA ARG A 360 -33.03 34.08 -4.41
C ARG A 360 -33.00 34.38 -2.91
N SER A 361 -34.15 34.78 -2.35
CA SER A 361 -34.30 35.09 -0.93
C SER A 361 -34.57 33.87 -0.06
N PHE A 362 -34.81 32.70 -0.66
CA PHE A 362 -35.24 31.51 0.07
C PHE A 362 -34.16 30.96 1.00
N CYS A 363 -32.94 30.71 0.50
CA CYS A 363 -31.88 30.10 1.30
C CYS A 363 -30.54 30.86 1.21
N PRO A 364 -30.48 32.12 1.67
CA PRO A 364 -29.24 32.88 1.72
C PRO A 364 -28.24 32.28 2.73
N LEU A 365 -26.98 32.72 2.66
CA LEU A 365 -25.91 32.26 3.55
C LEU A 365 -26.25 32.40 5.04
N SER A 366 -27.05 33.39 5.43
CA SER A 366 -27.56 33.55 6.80
C SER A 366 -28.45 32.39 7.25
N GLU A 367 -29.37 31.93 6.40
CA GLU A 367 -30.25 30.79 6.67
C GLU A 367 -29.48 29.46 6.68
N MET A 368 -28.47 29.33 5.81
CA MET A 368 -27.56 28.18 5.82
C MET A 368 -26.76 28.09 7.13
N ARG A 369 -26.25 29.24 7.61
CA ARG A 369 -25.47 29.33 8.86
C ARG A 369 -26.30 28.91 10.07
N LYS A 370 -27.55 29.36 10.15
CA LYS A 370 -28.49 28.96 11.22
C LYS A 370 -28.65 27.45 11.30
N ARG A 371 -28.63 26.77 10.14
CA ARG A 371 -28.86 25.31 10.00
C ARG A 371 -27.55 24.52 9.88
N GLY A 372 -26.44 25.06 10.40
CA GLY A 372 -25.18 24.33 10.55
C GLY A 372 -24.26 24.29 9.33
N VAL A 373 -24.53 25.09 8.28
CA VAL A 373 -23.63 25.21 7.11
C VAL A 373 -23.01 26.62 7.05
N PRO A 374 -21.74 26.80 7.48
CA PRO A 374 -21.15 28.14 7.62
C PRO A 374 -20.84 28.85 6.30
N GLY A 375 -20.73 28.09 5.21
CA GLY A 375 -20.48 28.58 3.85
C GLY A 375 -19.84 27.52 2.95
N VAL A 376 -19.93 27.68 1.63
CA VAL A 376 -19.52 26.67 0.64
C VAL A 376 -18.29 27.17 -0.13
N ARG A 377 -17.15 26.50 0.08
CA ARG A 377 -15.87 26.81 -0.60
C ARG A 377 -15.35 25.64 -1.46
N GLY A 378 -16.11 24.54 -1.48
CA GLY A 378 -15.80 23.26 -2.14
C GLY A 378 -16.96 22.30 -1.89
N LEU A 379 -16.84 21.05 -2.34
CA LEU A 379 -17.84 20.00 -2.09
C LEU A 379 -18.10 19.85 -0.57
N ARG A 380 -19.37 19.84 -0.18
CA ARG A 380 -19.78 19.59 1.21
C ARG A 380 -21.01 18.69 1.28
N THR A 381 -21.16 17.99 2.40
CA THR A 381 -22.41 17.34 2.78
C THR A 381 -23.39 18.39 3.33
N ILE A 382 -24.68 18.09 3.21
CA ILE A 382 -25.75 18.89 3.81
C ILE A 382 -26.04 18.42 5.25
N THR A 383 -26.49 19.31 6.12
CA THR A 383 -27.04 18.95 7.44
C THR A 383 -28.47 18.45 7.29
N ALA A 384 -28.94 17.55 8.18
CA ALA A 384 -30.31 17.05 8.13
C ALA A 384 -31.35 18.18 8.24
N GLU A 385 -31.07 19.20 9.05
CA GLU A 385 -31.90 20.38 9.24
C GLU A 385 -32.01 21.23 7.97
N LEU A 386 -30.88 21.52 7.29
CA LEU A 386 -30.91 22.27 6.04
C LEU A 386 -31.57 21.48 4.92
N LYS A 387 -31.37 20.16 4.87
CA LYS A 387 -32.03 19.29 3.90
C LYS A 387 -33.54 19.35 4.05
N ARG A 388 -34.05 19.18 5.28
CA ARG A 388 -35.49 19.32 5.57
C ARG A 388 -36.04 20.66 5.13
N TYR A 389 -35.35 21.75 5.45
CA TYR A 389 -35.76 23.10 5.07
C TYR A 389 -35.86 23.28 3.54
N LEU A 390 -34.89 22.75 2.78
CA LEU A 390 -34.90 22.82 1.31
C LEU A 390 -35.93 21.89 0.67
N ASP A 391 -36.25 20.77 1.31
CA ASP A 391 -37.26 19.81 0.86
C ASP A 391 -38.70 20.31 1.16
N GLU A 392 -38.89 21.05 2.25
CA GLU A 392 -40.17 21.66 2.66
C GLU A 392 -40.56 22.88 1.81
N ALA A 393 -39.61 23.47 1.08
CA ALA A 393 -39.90 24.50 0.07
C ALA A 393 -40.77 23.85 -1.02
N LYS A 394 -41.99 24.34 -1.23
CA LYS A 394 -42.83 23.89 -2.35
C LYS A 394 -42.32 24.42 -3.68
#